data_AF-A0A0A0SBW8-F1
#
_entry.id   AF-A0A0A0SBW8-F1
#
_cell.length_a   1.000
_cell.length_b   1.000
_cell.length_c   1.000
_cell.angle_alpha   90.00
_cell.angle_beta   90.00
_cell.angle_gamma   90.00
#
_symmetry.space_group_name_H-M   'P 1'
#
loop_
_entity.id
_entity.type
_entity.pdbx_description
1 polymer ?
#
loop_
_entity_poly.entity_id
_entity_poly.type
_entity_poly.pdbx_seq_one_letter_code
_entity_poly.pdbx_strand_id
1 'polypeptide(L)'
;MQLQNIDKQLYRSRLNIVIVACIAALSAFSLAISQTLIYLFPAEQGSHFHWNLLGVIVSAIGVVVTLVKLKTHPKMREVAYVWDLKQALNLIHRKNRALQTAAQDGNVNAMLALQFSYEGSRQLWQLDDNTITMNSLNAAQANLEQWVQEYGVTLDISDYHSGLLKSF
;
A
#
# COMPACT_ATOMS: atom_id res chain seq x y z
N MET A 1 7.59 -9.99 3.67
CA MET A 1 8.55 -8.95 3.23
C MET A 1 9.32 -8.49 4.45
N GLN A 2 10.53 -7.99 4.27
CA GLN A 2 11.30 -7.38 5.35
C GLN A 2 11.37 -5.87 5.14
N LEU A 3 11.46 -5.11 6.23
CA LEU A 3 11.70 -3.67 6.13
C LEU A 3 13.09 -3.42 5.55
N GLN A 4 13.17 -2.58 4.53
CA GLN A 4 14.41 -2.22 3.85
C GLN A 4 14.65 -0.73 4.01
N ASN A 5 15.90 -0.32 4.18
CA ASN A 5 16.23 1.10 4.16
C ASN A 5 16.12 1.64 2.71
N ILE A 6 15.32 2.68 2.53
CA ILE A 6 15.05 3.31 1.24
C ILE A 6 15.41 4.79 1.32
N ASP A 7 16.22 5.23 0.37
CA ASP A 7 16.51 6.66 0.22
C ASP A 7 15.25 7.41 -0.20
N LYS A 8 14.86 8.39 0.63
CA LYS A 8 13.64 9.16 0.45
C LYS A 8 13.68 10.00 -0.83
N GLN A 9 14.79 10.65 -1.13
CA GLN A 9 14.88 11.55 -2.29
C GLN A 9 14.73 10.75 -3.58
N LEU A 10 15.38 9.59 -3.65
CA LEU A 10 15.30 8.67 -4.78
C LEU A 10 13.89 8.09 -4.92
N TYR A 11 13.26 7.64 -3.82
CA TYR A 11 11.88 7.18 -3.82
C TYR A 11 10.93 8.25 -4.37
N ARG A 12 10.99 9.48 -3.86
CA ARG A 12 10.11 10.58 -4.28
C ARG A 12 10.32 10.96 -5.74
N SER A 13 11.57 11.02 -6.19
CA SER A 13 11.90 11.28 -7.59
C SER A 13 11.27 10.24 -8.53
N ARG A 14 11.47 8.95 -8.23
CA ARG A 14 10.93 7.83 -9.03
C ARG A 14 9.40 7.78 -8.96
N LEU A 15 8.82 7.97 -7.77
CA LEU A 15 7.37 8.01 -7.57
C LEU A 15 6.72 9.12 -8.40
N ASN A 16 7.29 10.33 -8.40
CA ASN A 16 6.73 11.44 -9.17
C ASN A 16 6.72 11.16 -10.67
N ILE A 17 7.78 10.54 -11.20
CA ILE A 17 7.82 10.10 -12.61
C ILE A 17 6.72 9.09 -12.89
N VAL A 18 6.54 8.10 -12.00
CA VAL A 18 5.47 7.09 -12.13
C VAL A 18 4.09 7.74 -12.10
N ILE A 19 3.85 8.68 -11.18
CA ILE A 19 2.57 9.40 -11.07
C ILE A 19 2.27 10.16 -12.37
N VAL A 20 3.23 10.96 -12.86
CA VAL A 20 3.05 11.72 -14.11
C VAL A 20 2.81 10.80 -15.30
N ALA A 21 3.56 9.70 -15.40
CA ALA A 21 3.36 8.70 -16.44
C ALA A 21 1.98 8.04 -16.36
N CYS A 22 1.51 7.69 -15.16
CA CYS A 22 0.17 7.13 -14.95
C CYS A 22 -0.93 8.12 -15.35
N ILE A 23 -0.81 9.39 -14.97
CA ILE A 23 -1.77 10.44 -15.35
C ILE A 23 -1.81 10.59 -16.87
N ALA A 24 -0.65 10.76 -17.51
CA ALA A 24 -0.55 10.91 -18.96
C ALA A 24 -1.13 9.70 -19.70
N ALA A 25 -0.77 8.48 -19.28
CA ALA A 25 -1.27 7.24 -19.86
C ALA A 25 -2.79 7.08 -19.66
N LEU A 26 -3.29 7.32 -18.45
CA LEU A 26 -4.71 7.21 -18.16
C LEU A 26 -5.53 8.21 -18.98
N SER A 27 -5.10 9.48 -19.06
CA SER A 27 -5.75 10.51 -19.86
C SER A 27 -5.75 10.16 -21.35
N ALA A 28 -4.60 9.77 -21.91
CA ALA A 28 -4.48 9.44 -23.33
C ALA A 28 -5.29 8.20 -23.70
N PHE A 29 -5.16 7.10 -22.96
CA PHE A 29 -5.88 5.87 -23.25
C PHE A 29 -7.38 5.99 -22.99
N SER A 30 -7.79 6.72 -21.95
CA SER A 30 -9.21 6.92 -21.68
C SER A 30 -9.88 7.63 -22.84
N LEU A 31 -9.27 8.68 -23.38
CA LEU A 31 -9.78 9.39 -24.54
C LEU A 31 -9.78 8.52 -25.79
N ALA A 32 -8.65 7.86 -26.09
CA ALA A 32 -8.51 7.03 -27.28
C ALA A 32 -9.52 5.87 -27.31
N ILE A 33 -9.68 5.16 -26.20
CA ILE A 33 -10.63 4.03 -26.09
C ILE A 33 -12.07 4.54 -26.17
N SER A 34 -12.39 5.62 -25.46
CA SER A 34 -13.75 6.20 -25.49
C SER A 34 -14.13 6.65 -26.90
N GLN A 35 -13.25 7.37 -27.60
CA GLN A 35 -13.50 7.83 -28.97
C GLN A 35 -13.64 6.67 -29.95
N THR A 36 -12.79 5.64 -29.81
CA THR A 36 -12.86 4.44 -30.64
C THR A 36 -14.20 3.73 -30.44
N LEU A 37 -14.64 3.56 -29.19
CA LEU A 37 -15.93 2.92 -28.90
C LEU A 37 -17.12 3.72 -29.42
N ILE A 38 -17.09 5.05 -29.29
CA ILE A 38 -18.13 5.94 -29.82
C ILE A 38 -18.18 5.87 -31.35
N TYR A 39 -17.02 5.79 -32.01
CA TYR A 39 -16.94 5.66 -33.46
C TYR A 39 -17.51 4.33 -33.96
N LEU A 40 -17.22 3.23 -33.25
CA LEU A 40 -17.70 1.89 -33.60
C LEU A 40 -19.17 1.65 -33.22
N PHE A 41 -19.62 2.27 -32.13
CA PHE A 41 -20.97 2.10 -31.56
C PHE A 41 -21.60 3.47 -31.27
N PRO A 42 -21.91 4.26 -32.33
CA PRO A 42 -22.58 5.54 -32.17
C PRO A 42 -23.98 5.33 -31.57
N ALA A 43 -24.39 6.21 -30.67
CA ALA A 43 -25.72 6.21 -30.10
C ALA A 43 -26.59 7.10 -30.99
N GLU A 44 -27.69 6.56 -31.52
CA GLU A 44 -28.56 7.32 -32.43
C GLU A 44 -29.26 8.48 -31.72
N GLN A 45 -29.64 8.30 -30.45
CA GLN A 45 -30.19 9.34 -29.56
C GLN A 45 -29.80 9.03 -28.10
N GLY A 46 -28.98 9.89 -27.48
CA GLY A 46 -28.59 9.75 -26.06
C GLY A 46 -27.17 10.20 -25.74
N SER A 47 -26.78 10.12 -24.46
CA SER A 47 -25.42 10.44 -23.99
C SER A 47 -24.48 9.25 -24.16
N HIS A 48 -23.25 9.50 -24.61
CA HIS A 48 -22.18 8.49 -24.66
C HIS A 48 -21.48 8.25 -23.31
N PHE A 49 -22.13 8.60 -22.19
CA PHE A 49 -21.54 8.48 -20.85
C PHE A 49 -20.98 7.08 -20.56
N HIS A 50 -21.71 6.02 -20.91
CA HIS A 50 -21.26 4.65 -20.66
C HIS A 50 -19.96 4.30 -21.41
N TRP A 51 -19.78 4.77 -22.64
CA TRP A 51 -18.55 4.54 -23.40
C TRP A 51 -17.37 5.31 -22.82
N ASN A 52 -17.61 6.54 -22.34
CA ASN A 52 -16.59 7.31 -21.63
C ASN A 52 -16.18 6.62 -20.32
N LEU A 53 -17.16 6.19 -19.52
CA LEU A 53 -16.91 5.48 -18.26
C LEU A 53 -16.14 4.17 -18.50
N LEU A 54 -16.53 3.40 -19.52
CA LEU A 54 -15.85 2.16 -19.87
C LEU A 54 -14.41 2.42 -20.33
N GLY A 55 -14.19 3.48 -21.13
CA GLY A 55 -12.85 3.90 -21.54
C GLY A 55 -11.94 4.23 -20.35
N VAL A 56 -12.45 4.94 -19.34
CA VAL A 56 -11.73 5.24 -18.09
C VAL A 56 -11.39 3.94 -17.34
N ILE A 57 -12.37 3.05 -17.15
CA ILE A 57 -12.20 1.80 -16.38
C ILE A 57 -11.15 0.90 -17.05
N VAL A 58 -11.28 0.67 -18.37
CA VAL A 58 -10.34 -0.17 -19.11
C VAL A 58 -8.93 0.41 -19.07
N SER A 59 -8.80 1.72 -19.21
CA SER A 59 -7.51 2.41 -19.12
C SER A 59 -6.89 2.28 -17.73
N ALA A 60 -7.68 2.46 -16.67
CA ALA A 60 -7.22 2.30 -15.29
C ALA A 60 -6.71 0.88 -15.02
N ILE A 61 -7.45 -0.14 -15.47
CA ILE A 61 -7.02 -1.55 -15.39
C ILE A 61 -5.71 -1.75 -16.16
N GLY A 62 -5.62 -1.22 -17.39
CA GLY A 62 -4.41 -1.32 -18.21
C GLY A 62 -3.18 -0.70 -17.55
N VAL A 63 -3.33 0.48 -16.96
CA VAL A 63 -2.27 1.15 -16.19
C VAL A 63 -1.85 0.30 -15.00
N VAL A 64 -2.78 -0.20 -14.19
CA VAL A 64 -2.47 -1.05 -13.03
C VAL A 64 -1.74 -2.33 -13.45
N VAL A 65 -2.22 -3.03 -14.49
CA VAL A 65 -1.57 -4.24 -15.02
C VAL A 65 -0.16 -3.94 -15.48
N THR A 66 0.05 -2.81 -16.16
CA THR A 66 1.37 -2.38 -16.62
C THR A 66 2.31 -2.11 -15.44
N LEU A 67 1.85 -1.39 -14.42
CA LEU A 67 2.64 -1.13 -13.20
C LEU A 67 3.02 -2.43 -12.50
N VAL A 68 2.08 -3.37 -12.36
CA VAL A 68 2.35 -4.68 -11.74
C VAL A 68 3.45 -5.44 -12.50
N LYS A 69 3.40 -5.44 -13.84
CA LYS A 69 4.45 -6.07 -14.66
C LYS A 69 5.80 -5.38 -14.51
N LEU A 70 5.82 -4.06 -14.34
CA LEU A 70 7.04 -3.28 -14.20
C LEU A 70 7.65 -3.32 -12.78
N LYS A 71 6.98 -3.92 -11.78
CA LYS A 71 7.47 -3.97 -10.39
C LYS A 71 8.89 -4.56 -10.25
N THR A 72 9.27 -5.48 -11.13
CA THR A 72 10.60 -6.11 -11.11
C THR A 72 11.68 -5.24 -11.75
N HIS A 73 11.31 -4.17 -12.45
CA HIS A 73 12.24 -3.31 -13.14
C HIS A 73 13.10 -2.50 -12.13
N PRO A 74 14.43 -2.36 -12.33
CA PRO A 74 15.31 -1.70 -11.36
C PRO A 74 14.91 -0.26 -11.00
N LYS A 75 14.34 0.49 -11.95
CA LYS A 75 13.82 1.86 -11.73
C LYS A 75 12.52 1.92 -10.90
N MET A 76 11.85 0.79 -10.72
CA MET A 76 10.62 0.68 -9.91
C MET A 76 10.91 0.19 -8.50
N ARG A 77 12.15 -0.19 -8.17
CA ARG A 77 12.50 -0.88 -6.91
C ARG A 77 11.94 -0.21 -5.65
N GLU A 78 12.15 1.08 -5.47
CA GLU A 78 11.71 1.83 -4.28
C GLU A 78 10.20 1.99 -4.28
N VAL A 79 9.60 2.29 -5.44
CA VAL A 79 8.15 2.44 -5.58
C VAL A 79 7.45 1.09 -5.34
N ALA A 80 8.00 0.00 -5.85
CA ALA A 80 7.49 -1.36 -5.67
C ALA A 80 7.64 -1.80 -4.21
N TYR A 81 8.76 -1.49 -3.56
CA TYR A 81 8.94 -1.72 -2.12
C TYR A 81 7.86 -0.99 -1.30
N VAL A 82 7.66 0.31 -1.53
CA VAL A 82 6.66 1.09 -0.78
C VAL A 82 5.24 0.60 -1.07
N TRP A 83 4.97 0.18 -2.31
CA TRP A 83 3.72 -0.48 -2.66
C TRP A 83 3.51 -1.75 -1.83
N ASP A 84 4.50 -2.63 -1.77
CA ASP A 84 4.43 -3.89 -1.02
C ASP A 84 4.31 -3.65 0.49
N LEU A 85 5.01 -2.63 1.01
CA LEU A 85 4.87 -2.18 2.39
C LEU A 85 3.44 -1.73 2.68
N LYS A 86 2.84 -0.88 1.83
CA LYS A 86 1.44 -0.45 1.98
C LYS A 86 0.48 -1.64 1.98
N GLN A 87 0.71 -2.64 1.12
CA GLN A 87 -0.11 -3.85 1.10
C GLN A 87 0.05 -4.68 2.38
N ALA A 88 1.28 -4.88 2.85
CA ALA A 88 1.56 -5.61 4.08
C ALA A 88 0.91 -4.92 5.30
N LEU A 89 1.07 -3.60 5.41
CA LEU A 89 0.43 -2.79 6.46
C LEU A 89 -1.09 -2.88 6.39
N ASN A 90 -1.69 -2.83 5.18
CA ASN A 90 -3.13 -2.98 5.02
C ASN A 90 -3.64 -4.37 5.47
N LEU A 91 -2.88 -5.44 5.21
CA LEU A 91 -3.24 -6.78 5.69
C LEU A 91 -3.28 -6.87 7.22
N ILE A 92 -2.29 -6.28 7.90
CA ILE A 92 -2.26 -6.22 9.36
C ILE A 92 -3.40 -5.31 9.86
N HIS A 93 -3.58 -4.14 9.25
CA HIS A 93 -4.62 -3.18 9.63
C HIS A 93 -6.03 -3.79 9.61
N ARG A 94 -6.34 -4.62 8.60
CA ARG A 94 -7.61 -5.35 8.51
C ARG A 94 -7.86 -6.30 9.70
N LYS A 95 -6.81 -6.74 10.39
CA LYS A 95 -6.86 -7.63 11.55
C LYS A 95 -6.48 -6.94 12.85
N ASN A 96 -6.30 -5.63 12.84
CA ASN A 96 -5.74 -4.85 13.95
C ASN A 96 -6.48 -5.08 15.28
N ARG A 97 -7.82 -5.17 15.25
CA ARG A 97 -8.61 -5.43 16.46
C ARG A 97 -8.30 -6.80 17.07
N ALA A 98 -8.27 -7.85 16.26
CA ALA A 98 -7.96 -9.21 16.73
C ALA A 98 -6.50 -9.31 17.22
N LEU A 99 -5.58 -8.65 16.53
CA LEU A 99 -4.18 -8.56 16.94
C LEU A 99 -4.00 -7.84 18.26
N GLN A 100 -4.71 -6.73 18.51
CA GLN A 100 -4.64 -6.02 19.78
C GLN A 100 -5.17 -6.86 20.94
N THR A 101 -6.31 -7.53 20.77
CA THR A 101 -6.85 -8.42 21.81
C THR A 101 -5.88 -9.57 22.09
N ALA A 102 -5.37 -10.25 21.06
CA ALA A 102 -4.43 -11.33 21.27
C ALA A 102 -3.10 -10.86 21.87
N ALA A 103 -2.62 -9.67 21.52
CA ALA A 103 -1.42 -9.09 22.12
C ALA A 103 -1.62 -8.77 23.61
N GLN A 104 -2.80 -8.26 24.00
CA GLN A 104 -3.18 -8.08 25.40
C GLN A 104 -3.17 -9.40 26.17
N ASP A 105 -3.56 -10.51 25.52
CA ASP A 105 -3.56 -11.85 26.10
C ASP A 105 -2.17 -12.54 26.06
N GLY A 106 -1.11 -11.83 25.67
CA GLY A 106 0.26 -12.36 25.68
C GLY A 106 0.69 -13.08 24.40
N ASN A 107 -0.07 -12.98 23.31
CA ASN A 107 0.28 -13.63 22.06
C ASN A 107 1.48 -12.94 21.37
N VAL A 108 2.63 -13.62 21.40
CA VAL A 108 3.89 -13.15 20.79
C VAL A 108 3.75 -12.84 19.30
N ASN A 109 3.03 -13.67 18.54
CA ASN A 109 2.86 -13.46 17.08
C ASN A 109 2.00 -12.23 16.79
N ALA A 110 1.02 -11.94 17.64
CA ALA A 110 0.20 -10.73 17.53
C ALA A 110 1.03 -9.48 17.82
N MET A 111 1.80 -9.50 18.91
CA MET A 111 2.74 -8.44 19.28
C MET A 111 3.77 -8.19 18.19
N LEU A 112 4.34 -9.26 17.60
CA LEU A 112 5.31 -9.17 16.51
C LEU A 112 4.71 -8.54 15.24
N ALA A 113 3.48 -8.92 14.88
CA ALA A 113 2.77 -8.31 13.75
C ALA A 113 2.46 -6.83 13.99
N LEU A 114 2.09 -6.45 15.22
CA LEU A 114 1.89 -5.04 15.59
C LEU A 114 3.21 -4.26 15.53
N GLN A 115 4.30 -4.82 16.07
CA GLN A 115 5.63 -4.20 16.02
C GLN A 115 6.05 -3.91 14.57
N PHE A 116 5.97 -4.92 13.70
CA PHE A 116 6.25 -4.75 12.28
C PHE A 116 5.38 -3.65 11.65
N SER A 117 4.08 -3.64 11.98
CA SER A 117 3.15 -2.63 11.47
C SER A 117 3.52 -1.23 11.91
N TYR A 118 3.96 -1.06 13.17
CA TYR A 118 4.30 0.24 13.71
C TYR A 118 5.58 0.78 13.09
N GLU A 119 6.64 -0.02 13.03
CA GLU A 119 7.89 0.38 12.37
C GLU A 119 7.68 0.67 10.88
N GLY A 120 6.95 -0.19 10.18
CA GLY A 120 6.62 0.02 8.77
C GLY A 120 5.80 1.29 8.55
N SER A 121 4.90 1.64 9.48
CA SER A 121 4.12 2.88 9.40
C SER A 121 4.98 4.12 9.61
N ARG A 122 5.92 4.10 10.58
CA ARG A 122 6.90 5.19 10.77
C ARG A 122 7.74 5.40 9.53
N GLN A 123 8.25 4.31 8.95
CA GLN A 123 9.03 4.38 7.72
C GLN A 123 8.21 5.01 6.59
N LEU A 124 6.98 4.56 6.40
CA LEU A 124 6.11 5.08 5.35
C LEU A 124 5.88 6.59 5.51
N TRP A 125 5.69 7.06 6.74
CA TRP A 125 5.52 8.49 7.02
C TRP A 125 6.77 9.32 6.78
N GLN A 126 7.94 8.79 7.12
CA GLN A 126 9.21 9.45 6.79
C GLN A 126 9.39 9.59 5.28
N LEU A 127 8.98 8.57 4.50
CA LEU A 127 9.05 8.57 3.05
C LEU A 127 8.01 9.51 2.40
N ASP A 128 6.79 9.55 2.93
CA ASP A 128 5.66 10.31 2.36
C ASP A 128 5.48 11.73 2.96
N ASP A 129 6.28 12.14 3.94
CA ASP A 129 6.15 13.42 4.67
C ASP A 129 4.78 13.60 5.36
N ASN A 130 4.18 12.50 5.84
CA ASN A 130 2.85 12.53 6.45
C ASN A 130 2.91 12.11 7.92
N THR A 131 2.94 13.09 8.83
CA THR A 131 3.08 12.87 10.29
C THR A 131 1.78 13.02 11.09
N ILE A 132 0.63 13.17 10.41
CA ILE A 132 -0.67 13.50 11.04
C ILE A 132 -1.05 12.51 12.14
N THR A 133 -0.71 11.23 11.96
CA THR A 133 -1.06 10.13 12.87
C THR A 133 0.10 9.69 13.78
N MET A 134 1.20 10.44 13.83
CA MET A 134 2.37 10.06 14.63
C MET A 134 2.08 9.90 16.11
N ASN A 135 1.24 10.77 16.66
CA ASN A 135 0.89 10.72 18.08
C ASN A 135 0.11 9.45 18.45
N SER A 136 -0.84 9.04 17.61
CA SER A 136 -1.62 7.82 17.86
C SER A 136 -0.76 6.56 17.71
N LEU A 137 0.20 6.55 16.78
CA LEU A 137 1.15 5.45 16.65
C LEU A 137 2.12 5.38 17.82
N ASN A 138 2.62 6.52 18.31
CA ASN A 138 3.47 6.55 19.50
C ASN A 138 2.73 6.02 20.73
N ALA A 139 1.46 6.36 20.90
CA ALA A 139 0.63 5.80 21.96
C ALA A 139 0.43 4.28 21.81
N ALA A 140 0.17 3.81 20.59
CA ALA A 140 0.02 2.38 20.30
C ALA A 140 1.33 1.60 20.55
N GLN A 141 2.47 2.19 20.20
CA GLN A 141 3.80 1.63 20.50
C GLN A 141 4.03 1.52 22.01
N ALA A 142 3.71 2.55 22.78
CA ALA A 142 3.89 2.53 24.23
C ALA A 142 3.06 1.41 24.88
N ASN A 143 1.81 1.19 24.42
CA ASN A 143 0.99 0.07 24.90
C ASN A 143 1.62 -1.28 24.54
N LEU A 144 2.17 -1.42 23.34
CA LEU A 144 2.86 -2.64 22.93
C LEU A 144 4.11 -2.89 23.78
N GLU A 145 4.90 -1.86 24.07
CA GLU A 145 6.07 -1.97 24.96
C GLU A 145 5.69 -2.43 26.37
N GLN A 146 4.53 -1.98 26.89
CA GLN A 146 4.00 -2.48 28.17
C GLN A 146 3.72 -3.99 28.12
N TRP A 147 3.02 -4.48 27.09
CA TRP A 147 2.75 -5.91 26.94
C TRP A 147 4.04 -6.72 26.76
N VAL A 148 4.99 -6.21 25.98
CA VAL A 148 6.30 -6.85 25.78
C VAL A 148 7.05 -7.01 27.11
N GLN A 149 7.02 -5.98 27.96
CA GLN A 149 7.62 -6.04 29.30
C GLN A 149 6.86 -6.97 30.24
N GLU A 150 5.54 -6.90 30.26
CA GLU A 150 4.66 -7.74 31.10
C GLU A 150 4.85 -9.23 30.82
N TYR A 151 4.90 -9.60 29.54
CA TYR A 151 5.08 -10.99 29.11
C TYR A 151 6.55 -11.41 28.96
N GLY A 152 7.51 -10.50 29.19
CA GLY A 152 8.95 -10.78 29.12
C GLY A 152 9.44 -11.24 27.74
N VAL A 153 8.83 -10.73 26.67
CA VAL A 153 9.09 -11.18 25.30
C VAL A 153 10.14 -10.28 24.65
N THR A 154 10.93 -10.81 23.72
CA THR A 154 11.77 -10.01 22.82
C THR A 154 11.22 -10.14 21.40
N LEU A 155 10.94 -9.02 20.74
CA LEU A 155 10.40 -9.00 19.38
C LEU A 155 11.53 -8.66 18.40
N ASP A 156 11.78 -9.55 17.45
CA ASP A 156 12.64 -9.29 16.30
C ASP A 156 11.77 -9.20 15.04
N ILE A 157 11.68 -8.01 14.45
CA ILE A 157 10.91 -7.77 13.22
C ILE A 157 11.32 -8.65 12.05
N SER A 158 12.56 -9.17 12.05
CA SER A 158 13.04 -10.06 11.01
C SER A 158 12.31 -11.42 11.02
N ASP A 159 11.73 -11.81 12.15
CA ASP A 159 10.89 -13.00 12.27
C ASP A 159 9.47 -12.79 11.72
N TYR A 160 9.08 -11.54 11.42
CA TYR A 160 7.74 -11.28 10.90
C TYR A 160 7.56 -11.85 9.48
N HIS A 161 6.45 -12.58 9.30
CA HIS A 161 5.95 -12.95 7.99
C HIS A 161 4.42 -12.93 7.96
N SER A 162 3.83 -12.64 6.79
CA SER A 162 2.37 -12.51 6.63
C SER A 162 1.58 -13.78 6.97
N GLY A 163 2.23 -14.95 6.96
CA GLY A 163 1.64 -16.20 7.43
C GLY A 163 1.16 -16.17 8.89
N LEU A 164 1.79 -15.37 9.76
CA LEU A 164 1.38 -15.19 11.17
C LEU A 164 -0.04 -14.63 11.28
N LEU A 165 -0.47 -13.85 10.29
CA LEU A 165 -1.80 -13.24 10.30
C LEU A 165 -2.93 -14.25 10.12
N LYS A 166 -2.67 -15.50 9.72
CA LYS A 166 -3.72 -16.50 9.50
C LYS A 166 -4.43 -16.93 10.78
N SER A 167 -3.81 -16.75 11.95
CA SER A 167 -4.38 -17.11 13.26
C SER A 167 -5.27 -16.04 13.90
N PHE A 168 -5.49 -14.90 13.22
CA PHE A 168 -6.28 -13.76 13.70
C PHE A 168 -7.34 -13.36 12.68
#